data_AF-A0A5C4V888-F1
#
_entry.id   AF-A0A5C4V888-F1
#
_cell.length_a   1.000
_cell.length_b   1.000
_cell.length_c   1.000
_cell.angle_alpha   90.00
_cell.angle_beta   90.00
_cell.angle_gamma   90.00
#
_symmetry.space_group_name_H-M   'P 1'
#
loop_
_entity.id
_entity.type
_entity.pdbx_description
1 polymer ?
#
loop_
_entity_poly.entity_id
_entity_poly.type
_entity_poly.pdbx_seq_one_letter_code
_entity_poly.pdbx_strand_id
1 'polypeptide(L)'
;MGWVTDWSAQAACRATDPDELFVQGAAQNRAKVVCTGCPVRTECLADALDNRVEFGVWGGMTERERRALLRRRPTVTSWRRLLETARTEYERSLRYSGDGRYGDAAGGSFEEWAGVG
;
A
#
# COMPACT_ATOMS: atom_id res chain seq x y z
N MET A 1 -11.22 -8.18 -4.98
CA MET A 1 -12.20 -7.63 -4.00
C MET A 1 -12.25 -6.12 -4.20
N GLY A 2 -13.39 -5.46 -3.95
CA GLY A 2 -13.53 -4.01 -4.13
C GLY A 2 -12.79 -3.18 -3.06
N TRP A 3 -12.70 -1.87 -3.27
CA TRP A 3 -12.13 -0.92 -2.31
C TRP A 3 -12.87 -0.93 -0.97
N VAL A 4 -12.13 -1.00 0.15
CA VAL A 4 -12.71 -0.90 1.50
C VAL A 4 -12.82 0.56 1.92
N THR A 5 -14.04 1.10 2.01
CA THR A 5 -14.26 2.50 2.41
C THR A 5 -13.93 2.74 3.88
N ASP A 6 -14.41 1.87 4.78
CA ASP A 6 -14.08 1.90 6.21
C ASP A 6 -12.83 1.07 6.53
N TRP A 7 -11.73 1.41 5.87
CA TRP A 7 -10.49 0.65 5.96
C TRP A 7 -9.92 0.66 7.38
N SER A 8 -10.07 1.78 8.11
CA SER A 8 -9.48 1.95 9.44
C SER A 8 -10.07 1.00 10.50
N ALA A 9 -11.33 0.59 10.33
CA ALA A 9 -11.95 -0.42 11.18
C ALA A 9 -11.37 -1.84 10.98
N GLN A 10 -10.79 -2.12 9.81
CA GLN A 10 -10.24 -3.42 9.44
C GLN A 10 -8.70 -3.47 9.50
N ALA A 11 -8.06 -2.39 9.95
CA ALA A 11 -6.61 -2.31 10.03
C ALA A 11 -6.06 -3.21 11.13
N ALA A 12 -5.13 -4.11 10.78
CA ALA A 12 -4.50 -5.04 11.72
C ALA A 12 -3.78 -4.32 12.87
N CYS A 13 -3.16 -3.16 12.59
CA CYS A 13 -2.45 -2.35 13.57
C CYS A 13 -3.36 -1.74 14.65
N ARG A 14 -4.70 -1.76 14.48
CA ARG A 14 -5.64 -1.26 15.48
C ARG A 14 -5.57 -2.02 16.81
N ALA A 15 -5.12 -3.28 16.78
CA ALA A 15 -4.93 -4.11 17.97
C ALA A 15 -3.55 -3.90 18.64
N THR A 16 -2.69 -3.05 18.07
CA THR A 16 -1.34 -2.75 18.57
C THR A 16 -1.35 -1.45 19.37
N ASP A 17 -0.38 -1.29 20.27
CA ASP A 17 -0.16 -0.04 20.99
C ASP A 17 0.13 1.11 20.00
N PRO A 18 -0.61 2.23 20.05
CA PRO A 18 -0.33 3.41 19.22
C PRO A 18 1.12 3.88 19.30
N ASP A 19 1.75 3.83 20.48
CA ASP A 19 3.12 4.32 20.67
C ASP A 19 4.14 3.50 19.86
N GLU A 20 3.84 2.25 19.55
CA GLU A 20 4.67 1.40 18.69
C GLU A 20 4.57 1.77 17.19
N LEU A 21 3.49 2.43 16.78
CA LEU A 21 3.21 2.80 15.39
C LEU A 21 3.76 4.20 15.03
N PHE A 22 3.88 5.09 16.00
CA PHE A 22 4.33 6.48 15.83
C PHE A 22 5.81 6.69 16.23
N VAL A 23 6.64 5.67 16.04
CA VAL A 23 8.08 5.72 16.30
C VAL A 23 8.87 6.40 15.17
N GLN A 24 10.13 6.77 15.46
CA GLN A 24 11.05 7.41 14.50
C GLN A 24 12.27 6.53 14.18
N GLY A 25 12.94 6.85 13.07
CA GLY A 25 14.21 6.22 12.68
C GLY A 25 14.10 4.71 12.51
N ALA A 26 15.11 3.96 12.97
CA ALA A 26 15.17 2.51 12.82
C ALA A 26 14.01 1.76 13.50
N ALA A 27 13.35 2.35 14.51
CA ALA A 27 12.22 1.74 15.17
C ALA A 27 11.00 1.59 14.24
N GLN A 28 10.90 2.41 13.18
CA GLN A 28 9.83 2.30 12.18
C GLN A 28 9.84 0.95 11.46
N ASN A 29 10.97 0.25 11.42
CA ASN A 29 11.04 -1.09 10.83
C ASN A 29 10.12 -2.08 11.55
N ARG A 30 9.92 -1.96 12.88
CA ARG A 30 8.98 -2.81 13.62
C ARG A 30 7.53 -2.48 13.25
N ALA A 31 7.19 -1.20 13.15
CA ALA A 31 5.86 -0.77 12.70
C ALA A 31 5.55 -1.21 11.25
N LYS A 32 6.56 -1.25 10.36
CA LYS A 32 6.41 -1.80 9.01
C LYS A 32 6.02 -3.27 9.02
N VAL A 33 6.54 -4.07 9.95
CA VAL A 33 6.19 -5.51 10.06
C VAL A 33 4.71 -5.70 10.38
N VAL A 34 4.11 -4.85 11.22
CA VAL A 34 2.67 -4.89 11.52
C VAL A 34 1.82 -4.67 10.27
N CYS A 35 2.33 -3.90 9.30
CA CYS A 35 1.64 -3.67 8.04
C CYS A 35 1.71 -4.87 7.09
N THR A 36 2.65 -5.82 7.30
CA THR A 36 2.80 -7.02 6.48
C THR A 36 1.56 -7.90 6.61
N GLY A 37 0.88 -8.19 5.50
CA GLY A 37 -0.34 -8.99 5.50
C GLY A 37 -1.60 -8.27 5.99
N CYS A 38 -1.52 -6.97 6.31
CA CYS A 38 -2.71 -6.18 6.65
C CYS A 38 -3.67 -6.11 5.44
N PRO A 39 -4.95 -6.51 5.58
CA PRO A 39 -5.87 -6.64 4.44
C PRO A 39 -6.19 -5.31 3.76
N VAL A 40 -6.02 -4.20 4.49
CA VAL A 40 -6.33 -2.84 4.05
C VAL A 40 -5.07 -1.98 3.85
N ARG A 41 -3.91 -2.63 3.67
CA ARG A 41 -2.61 -1.95 3.52
C ARG A 41 -2.63 -0.89 2.41
N THR A 42 -3.26 -1.22 1.28
CA THR A 42 -3.31 -0.36 0.10
C THR A 42 -4.26 0.83 0.30
N GLU A 43 -5.41 0.63 0.95
CA GLU A 43 -6.34 1.69 1.34
C GLU A 43 -5.67 2.68 2.29
N CYS A 44 -5.01 2.16 3.32
CA CYS A 44 -4.24 2.93 4.29
C CYS A 44 -3.13 3.76 3.61
N LEU A 45 -2.39 3.17 2.67
CA LEU A 45 -1.34 3.88 1.94
C LEU A 45 -1.90 5.00 1.07
N ALA A 46 -2.98 4.72 0.32
CA ALA A 46 -3.60 5.71 -0.55
C ALA A 46 -4.09 6.92 0.24
N ASP A 47 -4.75 6.68 1.37
CA ASP A 47 -5.26 7.75 2.23
C ASP A 47 -4.10 8.61 2.78
N ALA A 48 -2.99 7.98 3.18
CA ALA A 48 -1.81 8.72 3.64
C ALA A 48 -1.16 9.56 2.54
N LEU A 49 -1.14 9.07 1.30
CA LEU A 49 -0.55 9.78 0.15
C LEU A 49 -1.45 10.93 -0.34
N ASP A 50 -2.76 10.68 -0.47
CA ASP A 50 -3.75 11.69 -0.87
C ASP A 50 -3.83 12.84 0.15
N ASN A 51 -3.81 12.52 1.44
CA ASN A 51 -3.85 13.52 2.52
C ASN A 51 -2.46 14.05 2.90
N ARG A 52 -1.38 13.60 2.25
CA ARG A 52 0.01 13.98 2.55
C ARG A 52 0.37 13.87 4.03
N VAL A 53 -0.07 12.79 4.68
CA VAL A 53 0.15 12.58 6.12
C VAL A 53 1.65 12.59 6.43
N GLU A 54 2.03 13.45 7.38
CA GLU A 54 3.43 13.78 7.62
C GLU A 54 4.15 12.79 8.55
N PHE A 55 3.44 12.04 9.39
CA PHE A 55 4.07 11.23 10.44
C PHE A 55 3.64 9.76 10.41
N GLY A 56 4.42 8.91 11.07
CA GLY A 56 4.11 7.49 11.27
C GLY A 56 4.30 6.60 10.04
N VAL A 57 4.10 5.30 10.25
CA VAL A 57 4.12 4.28 9.20
C VAL A 57 2.70 4.05 8.69
N TRP A 58 2.50 4.15 7.38
CA TRP A 58 1.20 3.99 6.73
C TRP A 58 1.33 3.04 5.56
N GLY A 59 0.48 2.01 5.52
CA GLY A 59 0.51 0.98 4.49
C GLY A 59 1.89 0.32 4.31
N GLY A 60 2.68 0.24 5.38
CA GLY A 60 4.05 -0.30 5.34
C GLY A 60 5.09 0.67 4.77
N MET A 61 4.79 1.96 4.60
CA MET A 61 5.75 2.98 4.21
C MET A 61 5.99 4.01 5.32
N THR A 62 7.26 4.31 5.55
CA THR A 62 7.70 5.44 6.39
C THR A 62 7.37 6.77 5.73
N GLU A 63 7.33 7.84 6.52
CA GLU A 63 7.24 9.23 6.04
C GLU A 63 8.25 9.53 4.93
N ARG A 64 9.51 9.12 5.11
CA ARG A 64 10.59 9.38 4.14
C ARG A 64 10.33 8.68 2.80
N GLU A 65 9.88 7.43 2.84
CA GLU A 65 9.54 6.66 1.63
C GLU A 65 8.33 7.28 0.92
N ARG A 66 7.27 7.66 1.65
CA ARG A 66 6.10 8.34 1.07
C ARG A 66 6.48 9.67 0.41
N ARG A 67 7.29 10.49 1.05
CA ARG A 67 7.78 11.75 0.45
C ARG A 67 8.60 11.50 -0.81
N ALA A 68 9.44 10.46 -0.83
CA ALA A 68 10.20 10.10 -2.03
C ALA A 68 9.27 9.68 -3.18
N LEU A 69 8.23 8.89 -2.88
CA LEU A 69 7.23 8.47 -3.86
C LEU A 69 6.44 9.66 -4.43
N LEU A 70 5.96 10.57 -3.57
CA LEU A 70 5.26 11.80 -3.99
C LEU A 70 6.14 12.67 -4.91
N ARG A 71 7.45 12.78 -4.64
CA ARG A 71 8.39 13.49 -5.52
C ARG A 71 8.61 12.81 -6.86
N ARG A 72 8.61 11.47 -6.91
CA ARG A 72 8.77 10.70 -8.15
C ARG A 72 7.52 10.76 -9.03
N ARG A 73 6.33 10.97 -8.45
CA ARG A 73 5.04 10.95 -9.14
C ARG A 73 4.22 12.23 -8.93
N PRO A 74 4.73 13.41 -9.35
CA PRO A 74 4.08 14.70 -9.07
C PRO A 74 2.75 14.90 -9.81
N THR A 75 2.48 14.11 -10.86
CA THR A 75 1.27 14.20 -11.68
C THR A 75 0.09 13.38 -11.14
N VAL A 76 0.31 12.55 -10.12
CA VAL A 76 -0.75 11.74 -9.52
C VAL A 76 -1.61 12.62 -8.63
N THR A 77 -2.87 12.79 -9.00
CA THR A 77 -3.84 13.61 -8.26
C THR A 77 -4.78 12.81 -7.35
N SER A 78 -4.87 11.50 -7.55
CA SER A 78 -5.61 10.58 -6.69
C SER A 78 -4.88 9.23 -6.61
N TRP A 79 -4.24 8.99 -5.47
CA TRP A 79 -3.59 7.74 -5.14
C TRP A 79 -4.59 6.62 -4.93
N ARG A 80 -5.77 6.91 -4.36
CA ARG A 80 -6.88 5.95 -4.32
C ARG A 80 -7.15 5.38 -5.71
N ARG A 81 -7.41 6.23 -6.71
CA ARG A 81 -7.78 5.78 -8.06
C ARG A 81 -6.66 4.99 -8.72
N LEU A 82 -5.42 5.44 -8.56
CA LEU A 82 -4.24 4.76 -9.11
C LEU A 82 -4.09 3.36 -8.50
N LEU A 83 -4.13 3.26 -7.17
CA LEU A 83 -3.88 2.00 -6.46
C LEU A 83 -5.05 1.02 -6.58
N GLU A 84 -6.29 1.50 -6.64
CA GLU A 84 -7.48 0.68 -6.93
C GLU A 84 -7.41 0.06 -8.33
N THR A 85 -7.03 0.87 -9.32
CA THR A 85 -6.87 0.41 -10.71
C THR A 85 -5.77 -0.65 -10.78
N ALA A 86 -4.60 -0.36 -10.20
CA ALA A 86 -3.48 -1.30 -10.17
C ALA A 86 -3.85 -2.63 -9.50
N ARG A 87 -4.63 -2.60 -8.41
CA ARG A 87 -5.07 -3.81 -7.71
C ARG A 87 -6.01 -4.65 -8.57
N THR A 88 -6.98 -4.00 -9.21
CA THR A 88 -7.96 -4.66 -10.06
C THR A 88 -7.28 -5.34 -11.24
N GLU A 89 -6.32 -4.68 -11.86
CA GLU A 89 -5.55 -5.22 -12.98
C GLU A 89 -4.64 -6.37 -12.55
N TYR A 90 -3.97 -6.26 -11.40
CA TYR A 90 -3.18 -7.35 -10.82
C TYR A 90 -4.03 -8.57 -10.46
N GLU A 91 -5.19 -8.39 -9.82
CA GLU A 91 -6.11 -9.51 -9.54
C GLU A 91 -6.60 -10.17 -10.84
N ARG A 92 -6.88 -9.37 -11.88
CA ARG A 92 -7.28 -9.87 -13.20
C ARG A 92 -6.13 -10.64 -13.87
N SER A 93 -4.90 -10.15 -13.79
CA SER A 93 -3.73 -10.83 -14.37
C SER A 93 -3.46 -12.15 -13.64
N LEU A 94 -3.55 -12.19 -12.30
CA LEU A 94 -3.43 -13.42 -11.54
C LEU A 94 -4.50 -14.46 -11.91
N ARG A 95 -5.75 -14.03 -12.07
CA ARG A 95 -6.85 -14.90 -12.53
C ARG A 95 -6.58 -15.46 -13.93
N TYR A 96 -6.02 -14.64 -14.82
CA TYR A 96 -5.67 -15.05 -16.17
C TYR A 96 -4.48 -16.01 -16.19
N SER A 97 -3.42 -15.74 -15.42
CA SER A 97 -2.29 -16.67 -15.28
C SER A 97 -2.70 -18.03 -14.69
N GLY A 98 -3.73 -18.07 -13.85
CA GLY A 98 -4.25 -19.31 -13.26
C GLY A 98 -5.07 -20.19 -14.20
N ASP A 99 -5.51 -19.68 -15.36
CA ASP A 99 -6.32 -20.44 -16.34
C ASP A 99 -5.48 -21.22 -17.38
N GLY A 100 -4.16 -21.08 -17.32
CA GLY A 100 -3.19 -21.86 -18.10
C GLY A 100 -3.09 -21.50 -19.59
N ARG A 101 -3.65 -20.37 -20.05
CA ARG A 101 -3.69 -20.03 -21.49
C ARG A 101 -2.61 -19.07 -21.99
N TYR A 102 -1.74 -18.55 -21.13
CA TYR A 102 -0.72 -17.58 -21.55
C TYR A 102 0.64 -17.84 -20.90
N GLY A 103 1.67 -18.00 -21.74
CA GLY A 103 3.07 -17.96 -21.34
C GLY A 103 3.56 -16.52 -21.37
N ASP A 104 4.30 -16.15 -20.34
CA ASP A 104 5.15 -14.96 -20.22
C ASP A 104 4.49 -13.64 -19.77
N ALA A 105 5.12 -13.08 -18.73
CA ALA A 105 5.08 -11.70 -18.22
C ALA A 105 3.98 -11.26 -17.21
N ALA A 106 4.22 -11.54 -15.93
CA ALA A 106 4.12 -10.55 -14.83
C ALA A 106 4.68 -11.11 -13.51
N GLY A 107 5.98 -11.41 -13.46
CA GLY A 107 6.67 -11.92 -12.25
C GLY A 107 7.07 -10.83 -11.26
N GLY A 108 6.15 -9.94 -10.86
CA GLY A 108 6.42 -8.82 -9.95
C GLY A 108 5.39 -8.70 -8.83
N SER A 109 5.78 -8.10 -7.71
CA SER A 109 4.86 -7.78 -6.61
C SER A 109 3.86 -6.70 -7.03
N PHE A 110 2.70 -6.67 -6.37
CA PHE A 110 1.71 -5.60 -6.55
C PHE A 110 2.33 -4.19 -6.44
N GLU A 111 3.31 -4.02 -5.56
CA GLU A 111 3.97 -2.73 -5.31
C GLU A 111 4.83 -2.28 -6.49
N GLU A 112 5.59 -3.20 -7.09
CA GLU A 112 6.34 -2.94 -8.32
C GLU A 112 5.39 -2.63 -9.48
N TRP A 113 4.29 -3.37 -9.57
CA TRP A 113 3.29 -3.22 -10.62
C TRP A 113 2.54 -1.88 -10.52
N ALA A 114 2.18 -1.46 -9.30
CA ALA A 114 1.61 -0.14 -9.02
C ALA A 114 2.65 1.00 -9.10
N GLY A 115 3.94 0.68 -9.22
CA GLY A 115 5.05 1.62 -9.21
C GLY A 115 5.17 2.39 -7.89
N VAL A 116 4.97 1.67 -6.79
CA VAL A 116 5.15 2.13 -5.40
C VAL A 116 6.25 1.38 -4.64
N GLY A 117 6.86 0.36 -5.27
CA GLY A 117 8.04 -0.37 -4.78
C GLY A 117 9.36 0.41 -4.84
#